data_AF-A0A518BEP2-F1
#
_entry.id   AF-A0A518BEP2-F1
#
_cell.length_a   1.000
_cell.length_b   1.000
_cell.length_c   1.000
_cell.angle_alpha   90.00
_cell.angle_beta   90.00
_cell.angle_gamma   90.00
#
_symmetry.space_group_name_H-M   'P 1'
#
loop_
_entity.id
_entity.type
_entity.pdbx_description
1 polymer ?
#
loop_
_entity_poly.entity_id
_entity_poly.type
_entity_poly.pdbx_seq_one_letter_code
_entity_poly.pdbx_strand_id
1 'polypeptide(L)'
;MPATFYHFIHVTSLLLLAGVTFAAIANPAPERRKKALMLSGLLGVIALVGGFGLVSKALGGEWQTWVFVKIGCWLLLAGMTGLIFRRPEAGRLWGTIAVILIAVAVFCVYYRPFMGSV
;
A
#
# COMPACT_ATOMS: atom_id res chain seq x y z
N MET A 1 18.48 -3.68 -14.30
CA MET A 1 18.25 -3.66 -12.84
C MET A 1 17.72 -5.02 -12.40
N PRO A 2 18.28 -5.64 -11.34
CA PRO A 2 17.84 -6.94 -10.84
C PRO A 2 16.44 -6.87 -10.21
N ALA A 3 15.68 -7.96 -10.24
CA ALA A 3 14.34 -8.04 -9.62
C ALA A 3 14.37 -7.70 -8.11
N THR A 4 15.47 -8.04 -7.43
CA THR A 4 15.70 -7.72 -6.02
C THR A 4 15.66 -6.22 -5.72
N PHE A 5 16.07 -5.38 -6.66
CA PHE A 5 16.02 -3.92 -6.50
C PHE A 5 14.58 -3.41 -6.45
N TYR A 6 13.74 -3.87 -7.37
CA TYR A 6 12.31 -3.55 -7.38
C TYR A 6 11.61 -4.09 -6.14
N HIS A 7 11.99 -5.28 -5.67
CA HIS A 7 11.50 -5.84 -4.41
C HIS A 7 11.84 -4.96 -3.21
N PHE A 8 13.10 -4.55 -3.09
CA PHE A 8 13.57 -3.71 -1.99
C PHE A 8 12.82 -2.36 -1.95
N ILE A 9 12.73 -1.67 -3.09
CA ILE A 9 12.03 -0.39 -3.17
C ILE A 9 10.54 -0.55 -2.88
N HIS A 10 9.90 -1.57 -3.45
CA HIS A 10 8.48 -1.84 -3.25
C HIS A 10 8.15 -2.08 -1.78
N VAL A 11 8.82 -3.04 -1.14
CA VAL A 11 8.55 -3.42 0.25
C VAL A 11 8.87 -2.28 1.21
N THR A 12 10.00 -1.59 1.02
CA THR A 12 10.36 -0.44 1.86
C THR A 12 9.32 0.66 1.76
N SER A 13 8.83 0.94 0.54
CA SER A 13 7.81 1.97 0.33
C SER A 13 6.49 1.61 1.01
N LEU A 14 6.09 0.34 0.96
CA LEU A 14 4.88 -0.14 1.63
C LEU A 14 4.97 -0.06 3.15
N LEU A 15 6.13 -0.41 3.73
CA LEU A 15 6.37 -0.29 5.17
C LEU A 15 6.32 1.17 5.62
N LEU A 16 6.98 2.06 4.88
CA LEU A 16 6.93 3.50 5.15
C LEU A 16 5.52 4.06 4.98
N LEU A 17 4.78 3.60 3.97
CA LEU A 17 3.40 4.03 3.71
C LEU A 17 2.49 3.66 4.89
N ALA A 18 2.57 2.40 5.34
CA ALA A 18 1.85 1.95 6.52
C ALA A 18 2.23 2.78 7.75
N GLY A 19 3.52 3.03 7.97
CA GLY A 19 4.01 3.89 9.05
C GLY A 19 3.42 5.31 9.02
N VAL A 20 3.37 5.95 7.85
CA VAL A 20 2.76 7.27 7.66
C VAL A 20 1.26 7.23 7.94
N THR A 21 0.55 6.21 7.46
CA THR A 21 -0.89 6.05 7.71
C THR A 21 -1.19 5.85 9.19
N PHE A 22 -0.44 4.98 9.89
CA PHE A 22 -0.62 4.79 11.34
C PHE A 22 -0.22 6.03 12.15
N ALA A 23 0.83 6.75 11.74
CA ALA A 23 1.20 8.01 12.38
C ALA A 23 0.11 9.08 12.21
N ALA A 24 -0.54 9.13 11.04
CA ALA A 24 -1.67 10.03 10.78
C ALA A 24 -2.89 9.67 11.63
N ILE A 25 -3.13 8.37 11.88
CA ILE A 25 -4.21 7.89 12.76
C ILE A 25 -3.91 8.23 14.24
N ALA A 26 -2.67 8.00 14.68
CA ALA A 26 -2.28 8.18 16.08
C ALA A 26 -2.27 9.65 16.52
N ASN A 27 -1.93 10.57 15.60
CA ASN A 27 -1.93 12.00 15.88
C ASN A 27 -2.36 12.80 14.63
N PRO A 28 -3.67 12.99 14.42
CA PRO A 28 -4.22 13.69 13.26
C PRO A 28 -4.13 15.23 13.43
N ALA A 29 -2.93 15.74 13.70
CA ALA A 29 -2.68 17.18 13.82
C ALA A 29 -2.71 17.88 12.44
N PRO A 30 -3.35 19.06 12.30
CA PRO A 30 -3.41 19.82 11.04
C PRO A 30 -2.03 20.15 10.46
N GLU A 31 -1.06 20.44 11.32
CA GLU A 31 0.32 20.75 10.95
C GLU A 31 1.03 19.59 10.22
N ARG A 32 0.65 18.35 10.57
CA ARG A 32 1.23 17.14 10.00
C ARG A 32 0.49 16.67 8.75
N ARG A 33 -0.74 17.16 8.52
CA ARG A 33 -1.58 16.81 7.37
C ARG A 33 -0.85 16.95 6.05
N LYS A 34 -0.25 18.10 5.77
CA LYS A 34 0.43 18.35 4.48
C LYS A 34 1.55 17.34 4.24
N LYS A 35 2.41 17.12 5.25
CA LYS A 35 3.53 16.17 5.16
C LYS A 35 3.03 14.72 5.00
N ALA A 36 2.03 14.31 5.78
CA ALA A 36 1.48 12.96 5.71
C ALA A 36 0.86 12.66 4.34
N LEU A 37 0.13 13.61 3.74
CA LEU A 37 -0.45 13.45 2.40
C LEU A 37 0.59 13.40 1.30
N MET A 38 1.63 14.24 1.38
CA MET A 38 2.73 14.22 0.42
C MET A 38 3.50 12.90 0.51
N LEU A 39 3.81 12.44 1.73
CA LEU A 39 4.51 11.18 1.95
C LEU A 39 3.67 9.98 1.52
N SER A 40 2.39 9.91 1.89
CA SER A 40 1.53 8.78 1.49
C SER A 40 1.35 8.71 -0.02
N GLY A 41 1.21 9.86 -0.69
CA GLY A 41 1.15 9.94 -2.15
C GLY A 41 2.46 9.49 -2.81
N LEU A 42 3.59 10.02 -2.36
CA LEU A 42 4.91 9.68 -2.91
C LEU A 42 5.23 8.19 -2.70
N LEU A 43 5.06 7.69 -1.49
CA LEU A 43 5.32 6.29 -1.16
C LEU A 43 4.36 5.36 -1.92
N GLY A 44 3.12 5.76 -2.13
CA GLY A 44 2.17 5.03 -2.98
C GLY A 44 2.65 4.93 -4.43
N VAL A 45 3.15 6.02 -5.02
CA VAL A 45 3.70 6.02 -6.38
C VAL A 45 4.95 5.15 -6.48
N ILE A 46 5.89 5.29 -5.54
CA ILE A 46 7.14 4.49 -5.53
C ILE A 46 6.80 3.00 -5.35
N ALA A 47 5.86 2.68 -4.45
CA ALA A 47 5.37 1.32 -4.28
C ALA A 47 4.75 0.79 -5.57
N LEU A 48 3.91 1.55 -6.26
CA LEU A 48 3.36 1.12 -7.55
C LEU A 48 4.45 0.84 -8.57
N VAL A 49 5.37 1.77 -8.80
CA VAL A 49 6.48 1.60 -9.77
C VAL A 49 7.33 0.36 -9.42
N GLY A 50 7.63 0.15 -8.14
CA GLY A 50 8.31 -1.06 -7.68
C GLY A 50 7.51 -2.35 -7.95
N GLY A 51 6.19 -2.30 -7.77
CA GLY A 51 5.28 -3.42 -8.02
C GLY A 51 5.17 -3.77 -9.50
N PHE A 52 4.98 -2.78 -10.38
CA PHE A 52 4.98 -2.97 -11.84
C PHE A 52 6.32 -3.51 -12.33
N GLY A 53 7.44 -3.00 -11.79
CA GLY A 53 8.78 -3.50 -12.09
C GLY A 53 8.95 -4.97 -11.71
N LEU A 54 8.42 -5.38 -10.55
CA LEU A 54 8.39 -6.77 -10.11
C LEU A 54 7.56 -7.66 -11.04
N VAL A 55 6.35 -7.24 -11.44
CA VAL A 55 5.51 -8.02 -12.36
C VAL A 55 6.22 -8.25 -13.69
N SER A 56 6.81 -7.19 -14.27
CA SER A 56 7.53 -7.33 -15.55
C SER A 56 8.77 -8.21 -15.48
N LYS A 57 9.50 -8.19 -14.35
CA LYS A 57 10.77 -8.91 -14.20
C LYS A 57 10.64 -10.31 -13.60
N ALA A 58 9.65 -10.54 -12.74
CA ALA A 58 9.48 -11.80 -12.02
C ALA A 58 8.38 -12.68 -12.59
N LEU A 59 7.34 -12.09 -13.20
CA LEU A 59 6.20 -12.83 -13.78
C LEU A 59 6.21 -12.81 -15.32
N GLY A 60 7.27 -12.30 -15.95
CA GLY A 60 7.33 -12.19 -17.41
C GLY A 60 6.25 -11.28 -18.02
N GLY A 61 5.58 -10.46 -17.22
CA GLY A 61 4.44 -9.66 -17.64
C GLY A 61 3.08 -10.35 -17.52
N GLU A 62 2.99 -11.53 -16.92
CA GLU A 62 1.71 -12.18 -16.64
C GLU A 62 0.96 -11.47 -15.50
N TRP A 63 -0.19 -10.91 -15.83
CA TRP A 63 -1.06 -10.18 -14.92
C TRP A 63 -2.04 -11.13 -14.22
N GLN A 64 -1.60 -11.70 -13.10
CA GLN A 64 -2.44 -12.59 -12.30
C GLN A 64 -3.46 -11.79 -11.45
N THR A 65 -4.63 -12.36 -11.19
CA THR A 65 -5.74 -11.69 -10.47
C THR A 65 -5.30 -11.11 -9.11
N TRP A 66 -4.43 -11.82 -8.38
CA TRP A 66 -3.94 -11.37 -7.07
C TRP A 66 -3.14 -10.06 -7.12
N VAL A 67 -2.50 -9.77 -8.27
CA VAL A 67 -1.73 -8.53 -8.47
C VAL A 67 -2.66 -7.33 -8.42
N PHE A 68 -3.81 -7.41 -9.09
CA PHE A 68 -4.82 -6.37 -9.09
C PHE A 68 -5.41 -6.14 -7.69
N VAL A 69 -5.69 -7.22 -6.95
CA VAL A 69 -6.20 -7.12 -5.57
C VAL A 69 -5.19 -6.38 -4.68
N LYS A 70 -3.90 -6.73 -4.75
CA LYS A 70 -2.84 -6.02 -4.00
C LYS A 70 -2.72 -4.56 -4.39
N ILE A 71 -2.74 -4.25 -5.69
CA ILE A 71 -2.70 -2.87 -6.17
C ILE A 71 -3.86 -2.07 -5.57
N GLY A 72 -5.07 -2.64 -5.59
CA GLY A 72 -6.25 -2.06 -4.96
C GLY A 72 -6.06 -1.81 -3.47
N CYS A 73 -5.58 -2.80 -2.72
CA CYS A 73 -5.35 -2.66 -1.27
C CYS A 73 -4.34 -1.55 -0.94
N TRP A 74 -3.22 -1.49 -1.65
CA TRP A 74 -2.18 -0.49 -1.40
C TRP A 74 -2.60 0.91 -1.82
N LEU A 75 -3.35 1.05 -2.92
CA LEU A 75 -3.92 2.31 -3.36
C LEU A 75 -4.97 2.84 -2.37
N LEU A 76 -5.86 1.96 -1.89
CA LEU A 76 -6.83 2.32 -0.87
C LEU A 76 -6.13 2.81 0.40
N LEU A 77 -5.06 2.12 0.83
CA LEU A 77 -4.29 2.52 2.00
C LEU A 77 -3.60 3.88 1.81
N ALA A 78 -3.01 4.13 0.64
CA ALA A 78 -2.41 5.42 0.30
C ALA A 78 -3.44 6.57 0.30
N GLY A 79 -4.61 6.34 -0.32
CA GLY A 79 -5.70 7.32 -0.38
C GLY A 79 -6.41 7.56 0.95
N MET A 80 -6.51 6.53 1.79
CA MET A 80 -7.17 6.59 3.10
C MET A 80 -6.47 7.56 4.07
N THR A 81 -5.16 7.79 3.90
CA THR A 81 -4.44 8.84 4.64
C THR A 81 -5.11 10.21 4.48
N GLY A 82 -5.69 10.52 3.32
CA GLY A 82 -6.51 11.71 3.09
C GLY A 82 -7.82 11.75 3.86
N LEU A 83 -8.49 10.60 3.99
CA LEU A 83 -9.77 10.46 4.66
C LEU A 83 -9.63 10.55 6.19
N ILE A 84 -8.52 10.04 6.73
CA ILE A 84 -8.20 10.13 8.17
C ILE A 84 -8.22 11.58 8.66
N PHE A 85 -7.62 12.51 7.90
CA PHE A 85 -7.63 13.94 8.25
C PHE A 85 -8.99 14.62 8.05
N ARG A 86 -9.92 14.02 7.30
CA ARG A 86 -11.29 14.56 7.14
C ARG A 86 -12.21 14.12 8.28
N ARG A 87 -11.95 12.95 8.88
CA ARG A 87 -12.71 12.41 10.02
C ARG A 87 -11.76 11.81 11.07
N PRO A 88 -11.04 12.65 11.82
CA PRO A 88 -10.06 12.19 12.82
C PRO A 88 -10.72 11.46 14.00
N GLU A 89 -11.99 11.75 14.29
CA GLU A 89 -12.79 11.13 15.35
C GLU A 89 -12.94 9.61 15.19
N ALA A 90 -12.83 9.10 13.96
CA ALA A 90 -12.97 7.68 13.63
C ALA A 90 -11.62 6.92 13.62
N GLY A 91 -10.61 7.37 14.38
CA GLY A 91 -9.25 6.80 14.37
C GLY A 91 -9.21 5.28 14.54
N ARG A 92 -10.01 4.71 15.44
CA ARG A 92 -10.10 3.24 15.64
C ARG A 92 -10.65 2.50 14.42
N LEU A 93 -11.65 3.08 13.73
CA LEU A 93 -12.20 2.53 12.49
C LEU A 93 -11.13 2.52 11.38
N TRP A 94 -10.45 3.66 11.19
CA TRP A 94 -9.39 3.78 10.18
C TRP A 94 -8.21 2.83 10.44
N GLY A 95 -7.82 2.66 11.71
CA GLY A 95 -6.81 1.68 12.10
C GLY A 95 -7.23 0.25 11.76
N THR A 96 -8.47 -0.11 12.05
CA THR A 96 -9.02 -1.44 11.73
C THR A 96 -9.03 -1.69 10.23
N ILE A 97 -9.47 -0.71 9.43
CA ILE A 97 -9.48 -0.81 7.96
C ILE A 97 -8.05 -0.93 7.42
N ALA A 98 -7.10 -0.15 7.92
CA ALA A 98 -5.69 -0.24 7.52
C ALA A 98 -5.12 -1.65 7.77
N VAL A 99 -5.37 -2.22 8.96
CA VAL A 99 -4.91 -3.56 9.31
C VAL A 99 -5.56 -4.62 8.41
N ILE A 100 -6.86 -4.53 8.15
CA ILE A 100 -7.57 -5.44 7.25
C ILE A 100 -6.98 -5.36 5.83
N LEU A 101 -6.75 -4.16 5.30
CA LEU A 101 -6.14 -3.96 3.97
C LEU A 101 -4.76 -4.61 3.88
N ILE A 102 -3.91 -4.43 4.89
CA ILE A 102 -2.58 -5.04 4.95
C ILE A 102 -2.70 -6.57 5.03
N ALA A 103 -3.57 -7.09 5.90
CA ALA A 103 -3.77 -8.51 6.07
C ALA A 103 -4.26 -9.18 4.78
N VAL A 104 -5.23 -8.58 4.08
CA VAL A 104 -5.72 -9.05 2.78
C VAL A 104 -4.61 -9.01 1.73
N ALA A 105 -3.86 -7.92 1.65
CA ALA A 105 -2.76 -7.80 0.69
C ALA A 105 -1.68 -8.88 0.91
N VAL A 106 -1.36 -9.19 2.17
CA VAL A 106 -0.40 -10.24 2.55
C VAL A 106 -0.99 -11.63 2.27
N PHE A 107 -2.25 -11.86 2.63
CA PHE A 107 -2.96 -13.12 2.36
C PHE A 107 -2.95 -13.44 0.86
N CYS A 108 -3.22 -12.46 -0.01
CA CYS A 108 -3.13 -12.63 -1.47
C CYS A 108 -1.73 -13.08 -1.96
N VAL A 109 -0.64 -12.84 -1.22
CA VAL A 109 0.69 -13.39 -1.56
C VAL A 109 0.71 -14.90 -1.41
N TYR A 110 0.18 -15.40 -0.30
CA TYR A 110 0.27 -16.81 0.08
C TYR A 110 -0.74 -17.68 -0.68
N TYR A 111 -1.91 -17.11 -1.00
CA TYR A 111 -2.96 -17.80 -1.76
C TYR A 111 -2.86 -17.55 -3.27
N ARG A 112 -1.68 -17.13 -3.76
CA ARG A 112 -1.36 -16.99 -5.19
C ARG A 112 -1.84 -18.17 -6.07
N PRO A 113 -1.78 -19.46 -5.67
CA PRO A 113 -2.11 -20.57 -6.58
C PRO A 113 -3.62 -20.68 -6.87
N PHE A 114 -4.47 -20.04 -6.07
CA PHE A 114 -5.93 -20.15 -6.17
C PHE A 114 -6.57 -18.97 -6.91
N MET A 115 -5.79 -17.93 -7.22
CA MET A 115 -6.24 -16.73 -7.95
C MET A 115 -5.60 -16.77 -9.35
N GLY A 116 -6.32 -17.37 -10.30
CA GLY A 116 -5.84 -17.64 -11.67
C GLY A 116 -5.36 -16.41 -12.45
N SER A 117 -4.71 -16.67 -13.59
CA SER A 117 -4.35 -15.68 -14.60
C SER A 117 -5.60 -15.07 -15.24
N VAL A 118 -5.59 -13.75 -15.44
CA VAL A 118 -6.61 -13.03 -16.22
C VAL A 118 -6.27 -13.12 -17.70
#